data_AF-A0A9W8LSU7-F1
#
_entry.id   AF-A0A9W8LSU7-F1
#
_cell.length_a   1.000
_cell.length_b   1.000
_cell.length_c   1.000
_cell.angle_alpha   90.00
_cell.angle_beta   90.00
_cell.angle_gamma   90.00
#
_symmetry.space_group_name_H-M   'P 1'
#
loop_
_entity.id
_entity.type
_entity.pdbx_description
1 polymer ?
#
loop_
_entity_poly.entity_id
_entity_poly.type
_entity_poly.pdbx_seq_one_letter_code
_entity_poly.pdbx_strand_id
1 'polypeptide(L)'
;MNASTVVRIKHGLTSVEIEALPEQADRLLNLAQEFGKPESDTIVGEIELFALFLEHCVENIGVLALGVFDAFIRQFCTNGCSIHVAVQEHGLGEESARAVLRAYYSLWKFDEAKPRYRNVAVSAAPALLASSSAHLMAMFGGQRGVGNGLEEASWLLDVYRPLLQDYVLSMSEFLQREAQDACMSSAYFKGFDVFEWLTHPEMAPDSQYLRSMPVCLPITGLTQLMQVMVLYKTLFMSPGELAGCFKGT
;
A
#
# COMPACT_ATOMS: atom_id res chain seq x y z
N MET A 1 36.89 -1.14 -1.00
CA MET A 1 35.98 -2.07 -0.30
C MET A 1 35.64 -1.42 1.02
N ASN A 2 34.52 -0.72 1.12
CA ASN A 2 34.05 -0.21 2.41
C ASN A 2 33.47 -1.42 3.16
N ALA A 3 33.98 -1.73 4.34
CA ALA A 3 33.42 -2.78 5.18
C ALA A 3 31.96 -2.41 5.51
N SER A 4 31.00 -3.31 5.28
CA SER A 4 29.63 -3.14 5.76
C SER A 4 29.54 -3.63 7.21
N THR A 5 28.72 -2.98 8.03
CA THR A 5 28.41 -3.43 9.39
C THR A 5 27.04 -4.09 9.39
N VAL A 6 26.90 -5.25 10.03
CA VAL A 6 25.62 -5.95 10.12
C VAL A 6 24.93 -5.61 11.43
N VAL A 7 23.72 -5.05 11.34
CA VAL A 7 22.83 -4.82 12.48
C VAL A 7 21.80 -5.95 12.51
N ARG A 8 21.67 -6.62 13.66
CA ARG A 8 20.77 -7.77 13.81
C ARG A 8 19.58 -7.44 14.71
N ILE A 9 18.39 -7.74 14.21
CA ILE A 9 17.13 -7.60 14.94
C ILE A 9 16.64 -9.00 15.29
N LYS A 10 16.17 -9.19 16.52
CA LYS A 10 15.71 -10.49 17.03
C LYS A 10 14.39 -10.36 17.73
N HIS A 11 13.43 -11.21 17.37
CA HIS A 11 12.16 -11.39 18.06
C HIS A 11 11.84 -12.88 18.19
N GLY A 12 11.75 -13.39 19.42
CA GLY A 12 11.62 -14.83 19.66
C GLY A 12 12.74 -15.65 19.00
N LEU A 13 12.35 -16.56 18.10
CA LEU A 13 13.26 -17.38 17.30
C LEU A 13 13.64 -16.73 15.94
N THR A 14 12.96 -15.66 15.56
CA THR A 14 13.17 -14.98 14.28
C THR A 14 14.29 -13.94 14.42
N SER A 15 15.20 -13.89 13.45
CA SER A 15 16.22 -12.86 13.39
C SER A 15 16.40 -12.36 11.97
N VAL A 16 16.56 -11.04 11.84
CA VAL A 16 16.82 -10.36 10.57
C VAL A 16 18.19 -9.68 10.66
N GLU A 17 18.96 -9.77 9.58
CA GLU A 17 20.27 -9.15 9.44
C GLU A 17 20.22 -8.04 8.40
N ILE A 18 20.62 -6.83 8.80
CA ILE A 18 20.56 -5.63 7.96
C ILE A 18 21.99 -5.14 7.75
N GLU A 19 22.44 -5.18 6.50
CA GLU A 19 23.71 -4.58 6.10
C GLU A 19 23.57 -3.05 6.08
N ALA A 20 24.36 -2.38 6.91
CA ALA A 20 24.42 -0.92 6.98
C ALA A 20 25.81 -0.41 6.61
N LEU A 21 25.86 0.81 6.08
CA LEU A 21 27.12 1.55 5.92
C LEU A 21 27.71 1.85 7.32
N PRO A 22 29.04 1.83 7.50
CA PRO A 22 29.67 2.08 8.80
C PRO A 22 29.21 3.39 9.46
N GLU A 23 29.07 4.46 8.69
CA GLU A 23 28.60 5.76 9.17
C GLU A 23 27.15 5.77 9.69
N GLN A 24 26.34 4.76 9.29
CA GLN A 24 24.93 4.61 9.68
C GLN A 24 24.74 3.53 10.76
N ALA A 25 25.73 2.67 10.97
CA ALA A 25 25.61 1.47 11.80
C ALA A 25 25.25 1.78 13.26
N ASP A 26 25.94 2.73 13.90
CA ASP A 26 25.69 3.07 15.30
C ASP A 26 24.27 3.62 15.51
N ARG A 27 23.80 4.46 14.59
CA ARG A 27 22.44 5.02 14.65
C ARG A 27 21.38 3.95 14.42
N LEU A 28 21.63 3.04 13.48
CA LEU A 28 20.72 1.93 13.20
C LEU A 28 20.69 0.93 14.36
N LEU A 29 21.81 0.72 15.05
CA LEU A 29 21.88 -0.10 16.26
C LEU A 29 21.05 0.51 17.39
N ASN A 30 21.14 1.84 17.59
CA ASN A 30 20.34 2.53 18.60
C ASN A 30 18.83 2.41 18.28
N LEU A 31 18.42 2.63 17.03
CA LEU A 31 17.03 2.39 16.60
C LEU A 31 16.60 0.94 16.82
N ALA A 32 17.47 -0.04 16.55
CA ALA A 32 17.15 -1.45 16.78
C ALA A 32 16.99 -1.79 18.28
N GLN A 33 17.61 -1.02 19.17
CA GLN A 33 17.41 -1.14 20.63
C GLN A 33 16.11 -0.47 21.09
N GLU A 34 15.74 0.64 20.47
CA GLU A 34 14.50 1.38 20.74
C GLU A 34 13.26 0.76 20.07
N PHE A 35 13.48 -0.13 19.10
CA PHE A 35 12.41 -0.83 18.39
C PHE A 35 11.56 -1.66 19.37
N GLY A 36 10.36 -1.15 19.65
CA GLY A 36 9.34 -1.82 20.45
C GLY A 36 8.91 -3.10 19.75
N LYS A 37 9.53 -4.22 20.14
CA LYS A 37 9.25 -5.52 19.54
C LYS A 37 7.78 -5.89 19.76
N PRO A 38 7.17 -6.64 18.83
CA PRO A 38 5.83 -7.19 19.03
C PRO A 38 5.74 -7.97 20.35
N GLU A 39 4.53 -8.14 20.89
CA GLU A 39 4.35 -8.96 22.10
C GLU A 39 4.97 -10.36 21.91
N SER A 40 5.60 -10.89 22.96
CA SER A 40 6.44 -12.10 22.91
C SER A 40 5.73 -13.35 22.37
N ASP A 41 4.41 -13.37 22.46
CA ASP A 41 3.58 -14.52 22.09
C ASP A 41 3.18 -14.50 20.60
N THR A 42 3.47 -13.41 19.89
CA THR A 42 3.20 -13.29 18.46
C THR A 42 4.35 -13.89 17.66
N ILE A 43 4.07 -14.97 16.91
CA ILE A 43 5.03 -15.52 15.95
C ILE A 43 5.07 -14.58 14.75
N VAL A 44 6.24 -14.00 14.51
CA VAL A 44 6.46 -13.04 13.43
C VAL A 44 7.42 -13.65 12.41
N GLY A 45 7.00 -13.65 11.15
CA GLY A 45 7.85 -14.10 10.04
C GLY A 45 9.02 -13.16 9.80
N GLU A 46 10.07 -13.63 9.11
CA GLU A 46 11.26 -12.81 8.85
C GLU A 46 10.93 -11.53 8.07
N ILE A 47 10.15 -11.65 7.00
CA ILE A 47 9.71 -10.50 6.17
C ILE A 47 8.87 -9.50 6.97
N GLU A 48 8.06 -9.98 7.91
CA GLU A 48 7.19 -9.15 8.75
C GLU A 48 8.01 -8.41 9.81
N LEU A 49 8.96 -9.08 10.47
CA LEU A 49 9.86 -8.44 11.42
C LEU A 49 10.70 -7.35 10.74
N PHE A 50 11.17 -7.61 9.52
CA PHE A 50 11.89 -6.64 8.72
C PHE A 50 10.97 -5.44 8.37
N ALA A 51 9.76 -5.71 7.88
CA ALA A 51 8.79 -4.67 7.54
C ALA A 51 8.44 -3.75 8.74
N LEU A 52 8.17 -4.33 9.91
CA LEU A 52 7.89 -3.55 11.12
C LEU A 52 9.06 -2.66 11.52
N PHE A 53 10.29 -3.16 11.38
CA PHE A 53 11.47 -2.34 11.64
C PHE A 53 11.69 -1.25 10.58
N LEU A 54 11.39 -1.53 9.31
CA LEU A 54 11.43 -0.52 8.25
C LEU A 54 10.44 0.61 8.55
N GLU A 55 9.20 0.29 8.93
CA GLU A 55 8.18 1.27 9.34
C GLU A 55 8.69 2.12 10.52
N HIS A 56 9.26 1.48 11.55
CA HIS A 56 9.88 2.18 12.68
C HIS A 56 11.03 3.13 12.24
N CYS A 57 11.85 2.73 11.26
CA CYS A 57 12.90 3.59 10.72
C CYS A 57 12.35 4.81 9.97
N VAL A 58 11.23 4.65 9.25
CA VAL A 58 10.57 5.74 8.53
C VAL A 58 10.02 6.78 9.50
N GLU A 59 9.43 6.35 10.62
CA GLU A 59 8.87 7.23 11.65
C GLU A 59 9.93 8.04 12.39
N ASN A 60 11.11 7.45 12.65
CA ASN A 60 12.11 8.05 13.53
C ASN A 60 13.24 8.76 12.78
N ILE A 61 13.81 8.13 11.74
CA ILE A 61 15.01 8.64 11.04
C ILE A 61 14.94 8.25 9.55
N GLY A 62 14.04 8.87 8.78
CA GLY A 62 13.74 8.53 7.38
C GLY A 62 14.94 8.38 6.43
N VAL A 63 16.09 9.02 6.71
CA VAL A 63 17.32 8.81 5.92
C VAL A 63 17.91 7.40 6.09
N LEU A 64 17.84 6.83 7.30
CA LEU A 64 18.28 5.45 7.56
C LEU A 64 17.31 4.44 6.94
N ALA A 65 16.02 4.80 6.83
CA ALA A 65 15.02 3.94 6.23
C ALA A 65 15.35 3.57 4.77
N LEU A 66 16.04 4.44 4.01
CA LEU A 66 16.46 4.12 2.64
C LEU A 66 17.46 2.96 2.59
N GLY A 67 18.43 2.91 3.51
CA GLY A 67 19.41 1.81 3.57
C GLY A 67 18.77 0.50 4.03
N VAL A 68 17.86 0.58 5.00
CA VAL A 68 17.04 -0.55 5.45
C VAL A 68 16.14 -1.05 4.32
N PHE A 69 15.56 -0.14 3.53
CA PHE A 69 14.73 -0.45 2.38
C PHE A 69 15.53 -1.13 1.26
N ASP A 70 16.77 -0.71 1.01
CA ASP A 70 17.67 -1.40 0.07
C ASP A 70 17.99 -2.83 0.51
N ALA A 71 18.21 -3.05 1.81
CA ALA A 71 18.41 -4.38 2.35
C ALA A 71 17.11 -5.23 2.22
N PHE A 72 15.94 -4.64 2.51
CA PHE A 72 14.65 -5.30 2.34
C PHE A 72 14.41 -5.75 0.89
N ILE A 73 14.63 -4.86 -0.08
CA ILE A 73 14.47 -5.18 -1.52
C ILE A 73 15.44 -6.28 -1.93
N ARG A 74 16.72 -6.19 -1.53
CA ARG A 74 17.73 -7.20 -1.85
C ARG A 74 17.40 -8.57 -1.27
N GLN A 75 16.68 -8.62 -0.15
CA GLN A 75 16.32 -9.87 0.48
C GLN A 75 15.03 -10.47 -0.11
N PHE A 76 13.99 -9.67 -0.31
CA PHE A 76 12.64 -10.18 -0.63
C PHE A 76 12.14 -9.87 -2.05
N CYS A 77 12.73 -8.89 -2.74
CA CYS A 77 12.29 -8.44 -4.06
C CYS A 77 13.36 -8.67 -5.14
N THR A 78 13.92 -9.89 -5.19
CA THR A 78 14.95 -10.27 -6.18
C THR A 78 14.39 -11.24 -7.22
N ASN A 79 15.15 -11.47 -8.30
CA ASN A 79 14.83 -12.43 -9.36
C ASN A 79 13.46 -12.24 -10.05
N GLY A 80 13.00 -10.99 -10.13
CA GLY A 80 11.70 -10.66 -10.74
C GLY A 80 10.50 -10.86 -9.82
N CYS A 81 10.71 -11.05 -8.51
CA CYS A 81 9.64 -11.03 -7.52
C CYS A 81 9.35 -9.59 -7.08
N SER A 82 8.10 -9.14 -7.29
CA SER A 82 7.59 -7.91 -6.65
C SER A 82 7.22 -8.19 -5.20
N ILE A 83 7.00 -7.14 -4.41
CA ILE A 83 6.55 -7.30 -3.02
C ILE A 83 5.22 -8.07 -2.92
N HIS A 84 4.32 -7.91 -3.90
CA HIS A 84 3.06 -8.64 -3.92
C HIS A 84 3.27 -10.15 -4.10
N VAL A 85 4.26 -10.53 -4.91
CA VAL A 85 4.67 -11.94 -5.07
C VAL A 85 5.33 -12.44 -3.79
N ALA A 86 6.25 -11.67 -3.20
CA ALA A 86 6.95 -12.04 -1.98
C ALA A 86 5.98 -12.33 -0.81
N VAL A 87 4.98 -11.47 -0.61
CA VAL A 87 3.94 -11.67 0.41
C VAL A 87 3.19 -12.99 0.21
N GLN A 88 2.90 -13.35 -1.04
CA GLN A 88 2.23 -14.61 -1.39
C GLN A 88 3.16 -15.83 -1.20
N GLU A 89 4.41 -15.76 -1.64
CA GLU A 89 5.39 -16.85 -1.54
C GLU A 89 5.77 -17.17 -0.09
N HIS A 90 5.79 -16.14 0.77
CA HIS A 90 6.00 -16.31 2.21
C HIS A 90 4.75 -16.80 2.95
N GLY A 91 3.62 -17.01 2.27
CA GLY A 91 2.39 -17.57 2.86
C GLY A 91 1.82 -16.71 3.98
N LEU A 92 1.97 -15.39 3.90
CA LEU A 92 1.52 -14.48 4.96
C LEU A 92 -0.01 -14.46 5.07
N GLY A 93 -0.51 -14.40 6.30
CA GLY A 93 -1.92 -14.08 6.57
C GLY A 93 -2.27 -12.65 6.18
N GLU A 94 -3.57 -12.32 6.13
CA GLU A 94 -4.05 -11.01 5.66
C GLU A 94 -3.43 -9.83 6.44
N GLU A 95 -3.37 -9.92 7.78
CA GLU A 95 -2.83 -8.86 8.62
C GLU A 95 -1.32 -8.65 8.40
N SER A 96 -0.54 -9.72 8.36
CA SER A 96 0.90 -9.67 8.09
C SER A 96 1.20 -9.19 6.67
N ALA A 97 0.43 -9.63 5.68
CA ALA A 97 0.51 -9.16 4.30
C ALA A 97 0.25 -7.65 4.21
N ARG A 98 -0.79 -7.17 4.88
CA ARG A 98 -1.15 -5.76 4.99
C ARG A 98 -0.02 -4.95 5.61
N ALA A 99 0.54 -5.40 6.73
CA ALA A 99 1.65 -4.74 7.42
C ALA A 99 2.91 -4.65 6.54
N VAL A 100 3.28 -5.74 5.86
CA VAL A 100 4.43 -5.78 4.96
C VAL A 100 4.26 -4.83 3.78
N LEU A 101 3.09 -4.83 3.14
CA LEU A 101 2.82 -3.93 2.02
C LEU A 101 2.80 -2.46 2.46
N ARG A 102 2.20 -2.16 3.62
CA ARG A 102 2.16 -0.80 4.17
C ARG A 102 3.57 -0.29 4.47
N ALA A 103 4.38 -1.09 5.15
CA ALA A 103 5.78 -0.76 5.41
C ALA A 103 6.57 -0.58 4.12
N TYR A 104 6.40 -1.47 3.14
CA TYR A 104 7.08 -1.38 1.86
C TYR A 104 6.76 -0.07 1.14
N TYR A 105 5.49 0.34 1.08
CA TYR A 105 5.07 1.57 0.39
C TYR A 105 5.15 2.85 1.24
N SER A 106 5.50 2.76 2.53
CA SER A 106 5.64 3.92 3.43
C SER A 106 6.64 4.96 2.91
N LEU A 107 7.67 4.52 2.18
CA LEU A 107 8.67 5.39 1.58
C LEU A 107 8.26 6.01 0.24
N TRP A 108 7.04 5.78 -0.25
CA TRP A 108 6.64 6.22 -1.60
C TRP A 108 6.69 7.74 -1.80
N LYS A 109 6.54 8.54 -0.74
CA LYS A 109 6.61 10.00 -0.81
C LYS A 109 8.04 10.55 -0.85
N PHE A 110 9.06 9.71 -0.65
CA PHE A 110 10.47 10.10 -0.72
C PHE A 110 10.98 9.94 -2.16
N ASP A 111 11.45 11.02 -2.77
CA ASP A 111 11.96 11.00 -4.14
C ASP A 111 13.17 10.08 -4.29
N GLU A 112 13.99 9.98 -3.25
CA GLU A 112 15.15 9.07 -3.18
C GLU A 112 14.74 7.60 -3.21
N ALA A 113 13.52 7.25 -2.78
CA ALA A 113 13.03 5.88 -2.83
C ALA A 113 12.51 5.49 -4.23
N LYS A 114 12.08 6.47 -5.06
CA LYS A 114 11.48 6.22 -6.39
C LYS A 114 12.33 5.35 -7.32
N PRO A 115 13.66 5.55 -7.45
CA PRO A 115 14.49 4.69 -8.29
C PRO A 115 14.47 3.23 -7.84
N ARG A 116 14.38 2.96 -6.54
CA ARG A 116 14.38 1.59 -5.97
C ARG A 116 13.11 0.84 -6.36
N TYR A 117 11.96 1.47 -6.14
CA TYR A 117 10.68 0.91 -6.57
C TYR A 117 10.62 0.71 -8.09
N ARG A 118 11.11 1.68 -8.88
CA ARG A 118 11.16 1.57 -10.35
C ARG A 118 11.99 0.37 -10.79
N ASN A 119 13.17 0.18 -10.19
CA ASN A 119 14.03 -0.95 -10.52
C ASN A 119 13.34 -2.29 -10.23
N VAL A 120 12.65 -2.41 -9.09
CA VAL A 120 11.85 -3.60 -8.76
C VAL A 120 10.74 -3.79 -9.80
N ALA A 121 9.96 -2.75 -10.09
CA ALA A 121 8.85 -2.82 -11.04
C ALA A 121 9.28 -3.25 -12.45
N VAL A 122 10.40 -2.72 -12.95
CA VAL A 122 10.95 -3.12 -14.26
C VAL A 122 11.43 -4.57 -14.24
N SER A 123 12.09 -5.00 -13.15
CA SER A 123 12.59 -6.37 -13.02
C SER A 123 11.48 -7.41 -12.84
N ALA A 124 10.35 -7.02 -12.26
CA ALA A 124 9.23 -7.86 -11.88
C ALA A 124 7.97 -7.54 -12.69
N ALA A 125 8.13 -7.00 -13.90
CA ALA A 125 7.01 -6.64 -14.75
C ALA A 125 6.17 -7.89 -15.07
N PRO A 126 4.84 -7.85 -14.87
CA PRO A 126 3.99 -9.00 -15.16
C PRO A 126 4.12 -9.46 -16.61
N ALA A 127 4.56 -10.71 -16.82
CA ALA A 127 4.78 -11.27 -18.15
C ALA A 127 3.54 -11.18 -19.06
N LEU A 128 2.35 -11.21 -18.45
CA LEU A 128 1.07 -11.11 -19.15
C LEU A 128 0.88 -9.74 -19.82
N LEU A 129 1.42 -8.65 -19.25
CA LEU A 129 1.33 -7.30 -19.83
C LEU A 129 2.24 -7.14 -21.07
N ALA A 130 3.28 -7.95 -21.18
CA ALA A 130 4.22 -7.94 -22.30
C ALA A 130 3.93 -9.02 -23.35
N SER A 131 2.96 -9.91 -23.08
CA SER A 131 2.69 -11.06 -23.95
C SER A 131 1.95 -10.65 -25.21
N SER A 132 2.48 -11.06 -26.37
CA SER A 132 1.79 -10.95 -27.66
C SER A 132 0.83 -12.11 -27.95
N SER A 133 0.88 -13.17 -27.14
CA SER A 133 0.05 -14.37 -27.29
C SER A 133 -1.24 -14.33 -26.47
N ALA A 134 -1.41 -13.32 -25.61
CA ALA A 134 -2.60 -13.13 -24.79
C ALA A 134 -3.17 -11.72 -24.99
N HIS A 135 -4.50 -11.61 -24.99
CA HIS A 135 -5.19 -10.32 -25.01
C HIS A 135 -5.84 -10.08 -23.66
N LEU A 136 -5.58 -8.92 -23.07
CA LEU A 136 -6.15 -8.54 -21.79
C LEU A 136 -7.40 -7.69 -21.99
N MET A 137 -8.42 -7.99 -21.20
CA MET A 137 -9.63 -7.19 -21.07
C MET A 137 -9.73 -6.74 -19.62
N ALA A 138 -9.92 -5.45 -19.39
CA ALA A 138 -10.27 -4.97 -18.06
C ALA A 138 -11.75 -5.20 -17.83
N MET A 139 -12.16 -5.49 -16.60
CA MET A 139 -13.57 -5.63 -16.24
C MET A 139 -13.80 -4.90 -14.92
N PHE A 140 -14.74 -3.98 -14.92
CA PHE A 140 -15.15 -3.25 -13.73
C PHE A 140 -16.49 -3.79 -13.26
N GLY A 141 -16.50 -4.35 -12.06
CA GLY A 141 -17.70 -4.95 -11.48
C GLY A 141 -18.76 -3.91 -11.10
N GLY A 142 -19.95 -4.40 -10.80
CA GLY A 142 -20.97 -3.63 -10.09
C GLY A 142 -20.87 -3.83 -8.58
N GLN A 143 -21.95 -3.44 -7.90
CA GLN A 143 -22.09 -3.62 -6.46
C GLN A 143 -21.93 -5.10 -6.07
N ARG A 144 -20.83 -5.44 -5.40
CA ARG A 144 -20.73 -6.67 -4.62
C ARG A 144 -21.66 -6.48 -3.43
N GLY A 145 -22.54 -7.43 -3.15
CA GLY A 145 -23.60 -7.25 -2.14
C GLY A 145 -23.12 -6.64 -0.81
N VAL A 146 -24.02 -5.86 -0.19
CA VAL A 146 -23.99 -5.33 1.19
C VAL A 146 -22.65 -4.74 1.69
N GLY A 147 -22.41 -3.44 1.52
CA GLY A 147 -21.53 -2.66 2.43
C GLY A 147 -20.01 -2.70 2.20
N ASN A 148 -19.50 -3.63 1.39
CA ASN A 148 -18.05 -3.90 1.29
C ASN A 148 -17.20 -2.79 0.63
N GLY A 149 -17.81 -1.85 -0.10
CA GLY A 149 -17.04 -0.86 -0.88
C GLY A 149 -16.22 0.10 -0.02
N LEU A 150 -16.77 0.51 1.14
CA LEU A 150 -16.08 1.42 2.08
C LEU A 150 -14.99 0.67 2.86
N GLU A 151 -15.26 -0.58 3.25
CA GLU A 151 -14.28 -1.45 3.92
C GLU A 151 -13.08 -1.74 3.00
N GLU A 152 -13.34 -2.08 1.74
CA GLU A 152 -12.30 -2.30 0.74
C GLU A 152 -11.49 -1.03 0.45
N ALA A 153 -12.16 0.12 0.32
CA ALA A 153 -11.48 1.41 0.20
C ALA A 153 -10.64 1.74 1.44
N SER A 154 -11.13 1.44 2.65
CA SER A 154 -10.39 1.69 3.89
C SER A 154 -9.13 0.82 3.95
N TRP A 155 -9.25 -0.46 3.59
CA TRP A 155 -8.10 -1.37 3.48
C TRP A 155 -7.08 -0.86 2.46
N LEU A 156 -7.52 -0.45 1.27
CA LEU A 156 -6.63 0.09 0.24
C LEU A 156 -5.96 1.40 0.70
N LEU A 157 -6.72 2.32 1.30
CA LEU A 157 -6.19 3.58 1.78
C LEU A 157 -5.21 3.38 2.93
N ASP A 158 -5.40 2.37 3.78
CA ASP A 158 -4.44 2.07 4.85
C ASP A 158 -3.12 1.51 4.29
N VAL A 159 -3.18 0.51 3.41
CA VAL A 159 -1.99 -0.14 2.84
C VAL A 159 -1.22 0.81 1.92
N TYR A 160 -1.95 1.48 1.02
CA TYR A 160 -1.36 2.29 -0.04
C TYR A 160 -1.55 3.79 0.20
N ARG A 161 -1.68 4.22 1.48
CA ARG A 161 -1.88 5.63 1.85
C ARG A 161 -0.97 6.58 1.09
N PRO A 162 0.36 6.33 1.00
CA PRO A 162 1.28 7.23 0.30
C PRO A 162 1.00 7.35 -1.21
N LEU A 163 0.33 6.37 -1.81
CA LEU A 163 -0.06 6.34 -3.22
C LEU A 163 -1.45 6.94 -3.44
N LEU A 164 -2.37 6.80 -2.49
CA LEU A 164 -3.80 7.05 -2.70
C LEU A 164 -4.33 8.30 -2.01
N GLN A 165 -3.70 8.78 -0.93
CA GLN A 165 -4.26 9.84 -0.08
C GLN A 165 -4.69 11.09 -0.86
N ASP A 166 -3.81 11.61 -1.73
CA ASP A 166 -4.08 12.85 -2.47
C ASP A 166 -5.26 12.67 -3.44
N TYR A 167 -5.38 11.48 -4.04
CA TYR A 167 -6.49 11.13 -4.92
C TYR A 167 -7.81 11.01 -4.13
N VAL A 168 -7.81 10.29 -3.01
CA VAL A 168 -9.01 10.10 -2.19
C VAL A 168 -9.48 11.45 -1.62
N LEU A 169 -8.57 12.30 -1.18
CA LEU A 169 -8.90 13.66 -0.71
C LEU A 169 -9.56 14.47 -1.82
N SER A 170 -8.92 14.53 -3.01
CA SER A 170 -9.45 15.27 -4.16
C SER A 170 -10.84 14.78 -4.59
N MET A 171 -11.05 13.46 -4.60
CA MET A 171 -12.34 12.86 -4.96
C MET A 171 -13.38 13.07 -3.87
N SER A 172 -13.01 13.03 -2.59
CA SER A 172 -13.94 13.33 -1.50
C SER A 172 -14.45 14.76 -1.58
N GLU A 173 -13.55 15.73 -1.79
CA GLU A 173 -13.92 17.14 -1.97
C GLU A 173 -14.84 17.35 -3.18
N PHE A 174 -14.54 16.67 -4.30
CA PHE A 174 -15.40 16.71 -5.48
C PHE A 174 -16.79 16.15 -5.18
N LEU A 175 -16.88 14.92 -4.66
CA LEU A 175 -18.15 14.25 -4.40
C LEU A 175 -18.97 14.97 -3.32
N GLN A 176 -18.33 15.53 -2.30
CA GLN A 176 -18.98 16.34 -1.27
C GLN A 176 -19.61 17.60 -1.87
N ARG A 177 -18.94 18.25 -2.81
CA ARG A 177 -19.48 19.41 -3.54
C ARG A 177 -20.69 19.03 -4.40
N GLU A 178 -20.58 17.96 -5.18
CA GLU A 178 -21.68 17.49 -6.04
C GLU A 178 -22.89 17.02 -5.21
N ALA A 179 -22.66 16.45 -4.02
CA ALA A 179 -23.73 16.04 -3.10
C ALA A 179 -24.52 17.22 -2.51
N GLN A 180 -23.98 18.44 -2.54
CA GLN A 180 -24.66 19.66 -2.08
C GLN A 180 -25.65 20.25 -3.12
N ASP A 181 -25.69 19.70 -4.33
CA ASP A 181 -26.67 20.14 -5.34
C ASP A 181 -28.10 19.96 -4.79
N ALA A 182 -28.93 20.98 -4.96
CA ALA A 182 -30.30 21.00 -4.44
C ALA A 182 -31.17 19.85 -4.99
N CYS A 183 -30.90 19.36 -6.20
CA CYS A 183 -31.56 18.19 -6.78
C CYS A 183 -31.13 16.88 -6.11
N MET A 184 -29.95 16.84 -5.50
CA MET A 184 -29.35 15.66 -4.89
C MET A 184 -29.41 15.65 -3.35
N SER A 185 -29.68 16.80 -2.72
CA SER A 185 -29.62 16.96 -1.26
C SER A 185 -30.52 15.99 -0.48
N SER A 186 -31.65 15.56 -1.07
CA SER A 186 -32.54 14.57 -0.48
C SER A 186 -31.93 13.15 -0.44
N ALA A 187 -31.10 12.82 -1.44
CA ALA A 187 -30.38 11.55 -1.50
C ALA A 187 -29.17 11.54 -0.54
N TYR A 188 -28.54 12.70 -0.34
CA TYR A 188 -27.34 12.85 0.50
C TYR A 188 -27.61 13.53 1.85
N PHE A 189 -28.72 13.18 2.51
CA PHE A 189 -29.17 13.83 3.74
C PHE A 189 -28.22 13.69 4.95
N LYS A 190 -27.21 12.81 4.88
CA LYS A 190 -26.14 12.68 5.90
C LYS A 190 -24.78 13.15 5.39
N GLY A 191 -24.75 13.88 4.28
CA GLY A 191 -23.52 14.31 3.62
C GLY A 191 -22.81 13.19 2.87
N PHE A 192 -21.66 13.54 2.30
CA PHE A 192 -20.86 12.64 1.47
C PHE A 192 -19.36 12.93 1.64
N ASP A 193 -18.84 12.78 2.86
CA ASP A 193 -17.41 12.95 3.16
C ASP A 193 -16.72 11.59 3.27
N VAL A 194 -16.38 11.02 2.11
CA VAL A 194 -15.80 9.66 2.07
C VAL A 194 -14.41 9.63 2.68
N PHE A 195 -13.62 10.70 2.56
CA PHE A 195 -12.31 10.76 3.20
C PHE A 195 -12.42 10.66 4.72
N GLU A 196 -13.33 11.44 5.34
CA GLU A 196 -13.57 11.36 6.78
C GLU A 196 -14.04 9.95 7.19
N TRP A 197 -14.97 9.34 6.44
CA TRP A 197 -15.45 7.99 6.75
C TRP A 197 -14.37 6.91 6.62
N LEU A 198 -13.40 7.09 5.73
CA LEU A 198 -12.29 6.16 5.54
C LEU A 198 -11.19 6.30 6.59
N THR A 199 -10.97 7.52 7.13
CA THR A 199 -9.94 7.77 8.16
C THR A 199 -10.48 7.68 9.58
N HIS A 200 -11.77 7.93 9.77
CA HIS A 200 -12.48 7.91 11.04
C HIS A 200 -13.77 7.06 10.89
N PRO A 201 -13.65 5.72 10.93
CA PRO A 201 -14.79 4.82 10.73
C PRO A 201 -15.96 5.06 11.69
N GLU A 202 -15.70 5.61 12.87
CA GLU A 202 -16.71 6.01 13.86
C GLU A 202 -17.59 7.18 13.40
N MET A 203 -17.12 7.98 12.44
CA MET A 203 -17.86 9.07 11.82
C MET A 203 -18.67 8.61 10.60
N ALA A 204 -18.50 7.36 10.17
CA ALA A 204 -19.24 6.83 9.04
C ALA A 204 -20.75 6.72 9.36
N PRO A 205 -21.64 7.06 8.42
CA PRO A 205 -23.08 6.88 8.58
C PRO A 205 -23.48 5.41 8.77
N ASP A 206 -24.71 5.18 9.25
CA ASP A 206 -25.21 3.82 9.38
C ASP A 206 -25.23 3.02 8.06
N SER A 207 -25.25 1.69 8.23
CA SER A 207 -25.24 0.74 7.11
C SER A 207 -26.42 0.91 6.15
N GLN A 208 -27.54 1.49 6.57
CA GLN A 208 -28.68 1.72 5.69
C GLN A 208 -28.36 2.85 4.69
N TYR A 209 -27.76 3.93 5.18
CA TYR A 209 -27.33 5.04 4.33
C TYR A 209 -26.22 4.63 3.37
N LEU A 210 -25.17 3.96 3.86
CA LEU A 210 -24.04 3.49 3.05
C LEU A 210 -24.45 2.51 1.94
N ARG A 211 -25.58 1.79 2.11
CA ARG A 211 -26.11 0.85 1.10
C ARG A 211 -27.05 1.48 0.09
N SER A 212 -27.47 2.74 0.30
CA SER A 212 -28.33 3.43 -0.67
C SER A 212 -27.58 3.60 -2.00
N MET A 213 -28.29 3.42 -3.13
CA MET A 213 -27.68 3.53 -4.47
C MET A 213 -26.93 4.86 -4.69
N PRO A 214 -27.45 6.02 -4.25
CA PRO A 214 -26.75 7.29 -4.42
C PRO A 214 -25.40 7.33 -3.71
N VAL A 215 -25.25 6.56 -2.62
CA VAL A 215 -24.05 6.57 -1.78
C VAL A 215 -23.09 5.45 -2.17
N CYS A 216 -23.58 4.23 -2.38
CA CYS A 216 -22.72 3.08 -2.64
C CYS A 216 -22.10 3.09 -4.05
N LEU A 217 -22.78 3.67 -5.05
CA LEU A 217 -22.29 3.68 -6.42
C LEU A 217 -21.03 4.55 -6.56
N PRO A 218 -21.00 5.80 -6.08
CA PRO A 218 -19.77 6.61 -6.13
C PRO A 218 -18.65 6.02 -5.28
N ILE A 219 -18.94 5.41 -4.11
CA ILE A 219 -17.93 4.72 -3.31
C ILE A 219 -17.34 3.54 -4.10
N THR A 220 -18.17 2.74 -4.77
CA THR A 220 -17.69 1.61 -5.59
C THR A 220 -16.78 2.11 -6.72
N GLY A 221 -17.17 3.18 -7.42
CA GLY A 221 -16.34 3.79 -8.45
C GLY A 221 -15.01 4.33 -7.90
N LEU A 222 -15.04 4.98 -6.74
CA LEU A 222 -13.85 5.43 -6.02
C LEU A 222 -12.90 4.25 -5.73
N THR A 223 -13.42 3.17 -5.13
CA THR A 223 -12.65 1.97 -4.78
C THR A 223 -12.01 1.32 -6.01
N GLN A 224 -12.75 1.19 -7.12
CA GLN A 224 -12.23 0.64 -8.36
C GLN A 224 -11.09 1.48 -8.94
N LEU A 225 -11.25 2.81 -8.91
CA LEU A 225 -10.19 3.71 -9.36
C LEU A 225 -8.99 3.72 -8.42
N MET A 226 -9.17 3.50 -7.11
CA MET A 226 -8.06 3.27 -6.18
C MET A 226 -7.26 2.02 -6.57
N GLN A 227 -7.92 0.92 -6.92
CA GLN A 227 -7.24 -0.31 -7.38
C GLN A 227 -6.45 -0.08 -8.67
N VAL A 228 -7.06 0.58 -9.67
CA VAL A 228 -6.37 0.96 -10.91
C VAL A 228 -5.18 1.86 -10.60
N MET A 229 -5.34 2.78 -9.64
CA MET A 229 -4.28 3.69 -9.22
C MET A 229 -3.11 2.98 -8.56
N VAL A 230 -3.37 2.03 -7.66
CA VAL A 230 -2.33 1.15 -7.13
C VAL A 230 -1.63 0.43 -8.28
N LEU A 231 -2.38 -0.20 -9.20
CA LEU A 231 -1.81 -0.99 -10.29
C LEU A 231 -0.86 -0.18 -11.19
N TYR A 232 -1.28 0.97 -11.72
CA TYR A 232 -0.37 1.72 -12.62
C TYR A 232 0.80 2.33 -11.85
N LYS A 233 0.60 2.77 -10.60
CA LYS A 233 1.68 3.38 -9.80
C LYS A 233 2.74 2.36 -9.46
N THR A 234 2.36 1.18 -8.97
CA THR A 234 3.33 0.14 -8.58
C THR A 234 4.08 -0.44 -9.77
N LEU A 235 3.50 -0.38 -10.98
CA LEU A 235 4.16 -0.73 -12.24
C LEU A 235 5.00 0.40 -12.85
N PHE A 236 5.02 1.59 -12.25
CA PHE A 236 5.68 2.78 -12.83
C PHE A 236 5.18 3.15 -14.22
N MET A 237 3.90 2.92 -14.48
CA MET A 237 3.22 3.26 -15.73
C MET A 237 2.34 4.50 -15.53
N SER A 238 2.11 5.25 -16.59
CA SER A 238 1.02 6.21 -16.66
C SER A 238 -0.33 5.48 -16.85
N PRO A 239 -1.47 6.11 -16.51
CA PRO A 239 -2.79 5.55 -16.80
C PRO A 239 -2.98 5.20 -18.29
N GLY A 240 -2.42 6.00 -19.19
CA GLY A 240 -2.48 5.76 -20.63
C GLY A 240 -1.67 4.54 -21.08
N GLU A 241 -0.47 4.36 -20.53
CA GLU A 241 0.34 3.15 -20.79
C GLU A 241 -0.36 1.90 -20.27
N LEU A 242 -0.92 1.94 -19.05
CA LEU A 242 -1.69 0.83 -18.50
C LEU A 242 -2.89 0.50 -19.39
N ALA A 243 -3.68 1.51 -19.80
CA ALA A 243 -4.82 1.30 -20.68
C ALA A 243 -4.41 0.69 -22.03
N GLY A 244 -3.24 1.07 -22.57
CA GLY A 244 -2.68 0.50 -23.79
C GLY A 244 -2.33 -0.99 -23.71
N CYS A 245 -2.16 -1.56 -22.51
CA CYS A 245 -1.98 -2.99 -22.31
C CYS A 245 -3.26 -3.81 -22.52
N PHE A 246 -4.44 -3.18 -22.49
CA PHE A 246 -5.72 -3.84 -22.65
C PHE A 246 -6.28 -3.63 -24.06
N LYS A 247 -6.94 -4.66 -24.61
CA LYS A 247 -7.66 -4.58 -25.88
C LYS A 247 -9.07 -4.04 -25.74
N GLY A 248 -9.58 -3.96 -24.51
CA GLY A 248 -10.90 -3.42 -24.18
C GLY A 248 -11.15 -3.39 -22.67
N THR A 249 -12.27 -2.77 -22.31
CA THR A 249 -12.78 -2.58 -20.94
C THR A 249 -14.25 -2.97 -20.86
#